data_AF-A0A4S2AA74-F1
#
_entry.id   AF-A0A4S2AA74-F1
#
_cell.length_a   1.000
_cell.length_b   1.000
_cell.length_c   1.000
_cell.angle_alpha   90.00
_cell.angle_beta   90.00
_cell.angle_gamma   90.00
#
_symmetry.space_group_name_H-M   'P 1'
#
loop_
_entity.id
_entity.type
_entity.pdbx_description
1 polymer ?
#
loop_
_entity_poly.entity_id
_entity_poly.type
_entity_poly.pdbx_seq_one_letter_code
_entity_poly.pdbx_strand_id
1 'polypeptide(L)'
;MHTKRNPYIDRAKHCIGLDRKKPYIRHGKKFYRPYRNYFATGRDYEVWEVMESAGHAKRGEQNQHGGYTFHLTRAGLDWLGKQLGIHIYDEGEDT
;
A
#
# COMPACT_ATOMS: atom_id res chain seq x y z
N MET A 1 3.31 -22.94 -10.16
CA MET A 1 2.61 -21.83 -10.84
C MET A 1 3.45 -20.57 -10.62
N HIS A 2 4.12 -20.07 -11.67
CA HIS A 2 4.87 -18.82 -11.57
C HIS A 2 3.88 -17.66 -11.60
N THR A 3 3.40 -17.25 -10.43
CA THR A 3 2.55 -16.07 -10.29
C THR A 3 3.34 -14.87 -10.76
N LYS A 4 2.97 -14.28 -11.91
CA LYS A 4 3.58 -13.02 -12.39
C LYS A 4 3.53 -12.00 -11.24
N ARG A 5 4.69 -11.47 -10.85
CA ARG A 5 4.77 -10.37 -9.87
C ARG A 5 3.95 -9.20 -10.40
N ASN A 6 2.96 -8.75 -9.62
CA ASN A 6 2.23 -7.54 -9.91
C ASN A 6 2.94 -6.37 -9.21
N PRO A 7 3.63 -5.47 -9.94
CA PRO A 7 4.42 -4.40 -9.34
C PRO A 7 3.57 -3.46 -8.48
N TYR A 8 2.29 -3.25 -8.82
CA TYR A 8 1.37 -2.42 -8.04
C TYR A 8 1.12 -3.04 -6.66
N ILE A 9 0.85 -4.35 -6.60
CA ILE A 9 0.63 -5.06 -5.33
C ILE A 9 1.91 -5.04 -4.51
N ASP A 10 3.07 -5.33 -5.10
CA ASP A 10 4.34 -5.36 -4.39
C ASP A 10 4.70 -4.00 -3.78
N ARG A 11 4.50 -2.90 -4.53
CA ARG A 11 4.73 -1.53 -4.03
C ARG A 11 3.74 -1.14 -2.94
N ALA A 12 2.45 -1.46 -3.12
CA ALA A 12 1.41 -1.18 -2.13
C ALA A 12 1.67 -1.92 -0.81
N LYS A 13 2.04 -3.21 -0.87
CA LYS A 13 2.45 -3.99 0.31
C LYS A 13 3.60 -3.35 1.06
N HIS A 14 4.64 -2.92 0.33
CA HIS A 14 5.81 -2.29 0.94
C HIS A 14 5.44 -0.95 1.59
N CYS A 15 4.64 -0.12 0.93
CA CYS A 15 4.16 1.18 1.44
C CYS A 15 3.52 1.08 2.83
N ILE A 16 2.70 0.04 3.06
CA ILE A 16 2.05 -0.17 4.36
C ILE A 16 2.84 -1.06 5.32
N GLY A 17 3.99 -1.59 4.90
CA GLY A 17 4.84 -2.47 5.72
C GLY A 17 4.37 -3.93 5.83
N LEU A 18 3.50 -4.38 4.92
CA LEU A 18 2.96 -5.75 4.89
C LEU A 18 3.99 -6.79 4.42
N ASP A 19 5.09 -6.34 3.83
CA ASP A 19 6.24 -7.18 3.52
C ASP A 19 7.05 -7.57 4.77
N ARG A 20 6.97 -6.78 5.84
CA ARG A 20 7.67 -7.01 7.12
C ARG A 20 6.78 -7.60 8.20
N LYS A 21 5.55 -7.11 8.36
CA LYS A 21 4.59 -7.59 9.36
C LYS A 21 3.48 -8.40 8.70
N LYS A 22 3.13 -9.54 9.31
CA LYS A 22 2.11 -10.45 8.78
C LYS A 22 0.70 -10.02 9.25
N PRO A 23 -0.35 -10.28 8.45
CA PRO A 23 -1.74 -10.21 8.91
C PRO A 23 -1.99 -11.11 10.12
N TYR A 24 -2.88 -10.70 11.01
CA TYR A 24 -3.40 -11.53 12.09
C TYR A 24 -4.74 -12.17 11.69
N ILE A 25 -5.12 -13.24 12.39
CA ILE A 25 -6.36 -13.97 12.14
C ILE A 25 -7.31 -13.77 13.30
N ARG A 26 -8.57 -13.42 13.01
CA ARG A 26 -9.64 -13.34 14.00
C ARG A 26 -10.91 -13.95 13.40
N HIS A 27 -11.51 -14.92 14.09
CA HIS A 27 -12.69 -15.66 13.61
C HIS A 27 -12.56 -16.17 12.16
N GLY A 28 -11.40 -16.74 11.81
CA GLY A 28 -11.13 -17.29 10.47
C GLY A 28 -10.88 -16.27 9.37
N LYS A 29 -10.93 -14.96 9.65
CA LYS A 29 -10.66 -13.89 8.68
C LYS A 29 -9.30 -13.25 8.95
N LYS A 30 -8.63 -12.78 7.89
CA LYS A 30 -7.32 -12.11 7.94
C LYS A 30 -7.48 -10.60 8.00
N PHE A 31 -6.74 -9.98 8.90
CA PHE A 31 -6.75 -8.55 9.14
C PHE A 31 -5.33 -8.03 9.22
N TYR A 32 -5.12 -6.79 8.80
CA TYR A 32 -3.83 -6.13 8.88
C TYR A 32 -4.01 -4.67 9.31
N ARG A 33 -3.22 -4.26 10.30
CA ARG A 33 -3.10 -2.86 10.73
C ARG A 33 -1.74 -2.34 10.29
N PRO A 34 -1.70 -1.43 9.31
CA PRO A 34 -0.47 -0.75 8.94
C PRO A 34 0.11 0.01 10.12
N TYR A 35 1.43 -0.08 10.31
CA TYR A 35 2.16 0.78 11.25
C TYR A 35 2.74 2.03 10.57
N ARG A 36 2.58 2.10 9.24
CA ARG A 36 2.99 3.17 8.35
C ARG A 36 2.07 3.16 7.14
N ASN A 37 1.90 4.29 6.48
CA ASN A 37 1.28 4.35 5.16
C ASN A 37 1.99 5.39 4.30
N TYR A 38 3.26 5.16 3.94
CA TYR A 38 3.99 6.08 3.08
C TYR A 38 5.08 5.38 2.26
N PHE A 39 5.36 5.89 1.07
CA PHE A 39 6.47 5.46 0.22
C PHE A 39 7.12 6.66 -0.47
N ALA A 40 8.39 6.93 -0.15
CA ALA A 40 9.19 7.95 -0.84
C ALA A 40 9.87 7.37 -2.08
N THR A 41 9.56 7.91 -3.26
CA THR A 41 10.15 7.50 -4.53
C THR A 41 11.41 8.32 -4.84
N GLY A 42 12.25 7.79 -5.75
CA GLY A 42 13.19 8.60 -6.53
C GLY A 42 12.50 9.18 -7.78
N ARG A 43 13.26 9.47 -8.84
CA ARG A 43 12.72 10.00 -10.11
C ARG A 43 11.88 9.00 -10.92
N ASP A 44 12.02 7.70 -10.64
CA ASP A 44 11.20 6.65 -11.23
C ASP A 44 10.02 6.34 -10.31
N TYR A 45 8.84 6.84 -10.69
CA TYR A 45 7.59 6.71 -9.94
C TYR A 45 6.37 6.39 -10.83
N GLU A 46 6.59 5.86 -12.05
CA GLU A 46 5.52 5.57 -13.01
C GLU A 46 4.42 4.66 -12.41
N VAL A 47 4.82 3.64 -11.66
CA VAL A 47 3.89 2.73 -10.97
C VAL A 47 2.97 3.49 -10.00
N TRP A 48 3.52 4.50 -9.29
CA TRP A 48 2.77 5.30 -8.33
C TRP A 48 1.87 6.33 -9.01
N GLU A 49 2.28 6.86 -10.16
CA GLU A 49 1.44 7.74 -10.97
C GLU A 49 0.20 7.03 -11.51
N VAL A 50 0.35 5.77 -11.96
CA VAL A 50 -0.79 4.94 -12.38
C VAL A 50 -1.72 4.66 -11.20
N MET A 51 -1.17 4.35 -10.02
CA MET A 51 -1.99 4.11 -8.82
C MET A 51 -2.72 5.37 -8.35
N GLU A 52 -2.08 6.53 -8.46
CA GLU A 52 -2.71 7.83 -8.17
C GLU A 52 -3.84 8.14 -9.17
N SER A 53 -3.60 7.94 -10.46
CA SER A 53 -4.62 8.14 -11.50
C SER A 53 -5.83 7.22 -11.32
N ALA A 54 -5.63 6.03 -10.75
CA ALA A 54 -6.70 5.10 -10.38
C ALA A 54 -7.37 5.41 -9.03
N GLY A 55 -6.93 6.45 -8.31
CA GLY A 55 -7.45 6.85 -7.00
C GLY A 55 -6.98 5.97 -5.83
N HIS A 56 -6.01 5.08 -6.05
CA HIS A 56 -5.48 4.17 -5.03
C HIS A 56 -4.36 4.79 -4.19
N ALA A 57 -3.70 5.82 -4.71
CA ALA A 57 -2.64 6.54 -4.01
C ALA A 57 -2.87 8.05 -4.08
N LYS A 58 -2.27 8.78 -3.15
CA LYS A 58 -2.20 10.24 -3.14
C LYS A 58 -0.75 10.67 -3.07
N ARG A 59 -0.34 11.55 -3.99
CA ARG A 59 0.98 12.18 -3.99
C ARG A 59 1.02 13.34 -2.98
N GLY A 60 2.11 13.40 -2.23
CA GLY A 60 2.48 14.54 -1.39
C GLY A 60 3.44 15.49 -2.12
N GLU A 61 4.22 16.24 -1.36
CA GLU A 61 5.21 17.17 -1.92
C GLU A 61 6.41 16.44 -2.55
N GLN A 62 7.09 17.14 -3.47
CA GLN A 62 8.30 16.64 -4.08
C GLN A 62 9.43 16.57 -3.04
N ASN A 63 10.11 15.43 -2.96
CA ASN A 63 11.22 15.23 -2.06
C ASN A 63 12.55 15.72 -2.66
N GLN A 64 13.57 15.85 -1.82
CA GLN A 64 14.92 16.30 -2.20
C GLN A 64 15.61 15.42 -3.26
N HIS A 65 15.09 14.22 -3.53
CA HIS A 65 15.63 13.27 -4.51
C HIS A 65 14.94 13.38 -5.89
N GLY A 66 14.03 14.34 -6.06
CA GLY A 66 13.27 14.57 -7.29
C GLY A 66 12.09 13.61 -7.48
N GLY A 67 11.78 12.80 -6.47
CA GLY A 67 10.58 11.97 -6.41
C GLY A 67 9.51 12.57 -5.50
N TYR A 68 8.54 11.76 -5.10
CA TYR A 68 7.45 12.19 -4.22
C TYR A 68 7.23 11.17 -3.11
N THR A 69 6.57 11.61 -2.05
CA THR A 69 6.00 10.68 -1.07
C THR A 69 4.57 10.35 -1.45
N PHE A 70 4.26 9.07 -1.55
CA PHE A 70 2.90 8.58 -1.81
C PHE A 70 2.32 7.90 -0.57
N HIS A 71 1.02 8.06 -0.38
CA HIS A 71 0.22 7.39 0.65
C HIS A 71 -0.91 6.62 -0.04
N LEU A 72 -1.26 5.42 0.44
CA LEU A 72 -2.45 4.75 -0.04
C LEU A 72 -3.70 5.46 0.49
N THR A 73 -4.69 5.65 -0.38
CA THR A 73 -6.02 6.12 0.02
C THR A 73 -6.81 4.98 0.66
N ARG A 74 -7.94 5.28 1.32
CA ARG A 74 -8.88 4.26 1.79
C ARG A 74 -9.26 3.27 0.67
N ALA A 75 -9.58 3.79 -0.52
CA ALA A 75 -9.86 2.99 -1.71
C ALA A 75 -8.66 2.12 -2.14
N GLY A 76 -7.43 2.62 -2.01
CA GLY A 76 -6.21 1.85 -2.26
C GLY A 76 -6.00 0.71 -1.26
N LEU A 77 -6.27 0.95 0.02
CA LEU A 77 -6.21 -0.08 1.06
C LEU A 77 -7.28 -1.16 0.84
N ASP A 78 -8.50 -0.78 0.49
CA ASP A 78 -9.58 -1.72 0.16
C ASP A 78 -9.29 -2.54 -1.09
N TRP A 79 -8.77 -1.89 -2.14
CA TRP A 79 -8.32 -2.56 -3.36
C TRP A 79 -7.24 -3.61 -3.05
N LEU A 80 -6.18 -3.22 -2.32
CA LEU A 80 -5.10 -4.13 -1.94
C LEU A 80 -5.63 -5.28 -1.07
N GLY A 81 -6.49 -4.97 -0.11
CA GLY A 81 -7.14 -5.95 0.75
C GLY A 81 -7.92 -7.00 -0.05
N LYS A 82 -8.68 -6.57 -1.05
CA LYS A 82 -9.40 -7.47 -1.98
C LYS A 82 -8.46 -8.37 -2.77
N GLN A 83 -7.33 -7.84 -3.29
CA GLN A 83 -6.35 -8.65 -4.01
C GLN A 83 -5.72 -9.74 -3.14
N LEU A 84 -5.57 -9.47 -1.84
CA LEU A 84 -4.87 -10.36 -0.90
C LEU A 84 -5.81 -11.21 -0.04
N GLY A 85 -7.12 -10.98 -0.11
CA GLY A 85 -8.10 -11.61 0.78
C GLY A 85 -7.91 -11.23 2.25
N ILE A 86 -7.56 -9.97 2.53
CA ILE A 86 -7.35 -9.43 3.88
C ILE A 86 -8.12 -8.11 4.05
N HIS A 87 -8.58 -7.81 5.25
CA HIS A 87 -9.05 -6.46 5.58
C HIS A 87 -7.88 -5.61 6.10
N ILE A 88 -7.69 -4.42 5.54
CA ILE A 88 -6.58 -3.52 5.89
C ILE A 88 -7.17 -2.26 6.55
N TYR A 89 -6.82 -1.98 7.80
CA TYR A 89 -7.25 -0.76 8.50
C TYR A 89 -6.45 0.47 8.07
N ASP A 90 -6.87 1.65 8.51
CA ASP A 90 -6.05 2.86 8.38
C ASP A 90 -4.83 2.79 9.34
N GLU A 91 -3.85 3.65 9.09
CA GLU A 91 -2.66 3.75 9.96
C GLU A 91 -3.07 4.30 11.33
N GLY A 92 -2.65 3.61 12.40
CA GLY A 92 -2.82 4.11 13.77
C GLY A 92 -4.25 4.00 14.34
N GLU A 93 -5.18 3.30 13.69
CA GLU A 93 -6.46 2.95 14.30
C GLU A 93 -6.26 1.92 15.43
N ASP A 94 -6.08 2.42 16.66
CA ASP A 94 -6.19 1.65 17.90
C ASP A 94 -7.68 1.46 18.23
N THR A 95 -8.11 0.20 18.32
CA THR A 95 -9.47 -0.19 18.79
C THR A 95 -9.39 -0.76 20.19
#